data_AF-A0A1A0H703-F1
#
_entry.id   AF-A0A1A0H703-F1
#
_cell.length_a   1.000
_cell.length_b   1.000
_cell.length_c   1.000
_cell.angle_alpha   90.00
_cell.angle_beta   90.00
_cell.angle_gamma   90.00
#
_symmetry.space_group_name_H-M   'P 1'
#
loop_
_entity.id
_entity.type
_entity.pdbx_description
1 polymer ?
#
loop_
_entity_poly.entity_id
_entity_poly.type
_entity_poly.pdbx_seq_one_letter_code
_entity_poly.pdbx_strand_id
1 'polypeptide(L)'
;GKTIHPEVYLPMCIFGSCLLPTGLIIFAWTSTLSVHWIAPMIGAGTYMCGSYIVFQTLFNYMGMSFPRHLASVYAANGLLRSMMGGCFALFGTAMFNNLSTPKYPVAWGTMILALILIALILVPVMFYLHGPQLRAKSKYADA
;
A
#
# COMPACT_ATOMS: atom_id res chain seq x y z
N GLY A 1 29.91 5.22 -15.71
CA GLY A 1 29.11 5.09 -14.48
C GLY A 1 27.87 4.28 -14.82
N LYS A 2 27.62 3.18 -14.11
CA LYS A 2 26.47 2.30 -14.37
C LYS A 2 25.18 3.08 -14.03
N THR A 3 24.30 3.30 -15.00
CA THR A 3 22.97 3.88 -14.79
C THR A 3 22.20 2.97 -13.83
N ILE A 4 21.85 3.49 -12.65
CA ILE A 4 21.15 2.71 -11.63
C ILE A 4 19.70 2.57 -12.10
N HIS A 5 19.31 1.37 -12.54
CA HIS A 5 17.95 1.10 -12.96
C HIS A 5 17.01 1.19 -11.75
N PRO A 6 15.86 1.90 -11.84
CA PRO A 6 14.88 2.01 -10.76
C PRO A 6 14.31 0.67 -10.26
N GLU A 7 14.52 -0.40 -11.02
CA GLU A 7 14.08 -1.77 -10.76
C GLU A 7 14.76 -2.41 -9.54
N VAL A 8 15.92 -1.88 -9.09
CA VAL A 8 16.62 -2.37 -7.87
C VAL A 8 15.76 -2.21 -6.61
N TYR A 9 14.80 -1.28 -6.64
CA TYR A 9 13.92 -0.96 -5.51
C TYR A 9 12.68 -1.85 -5.48
N LEU A 10 12.25 -2.42 -6.62
CA LEU A 10 11.02 -3.23 -6.69
C LEU A 10 10.99 -4.48 -5.79
N PRO A 11 12.08 -5.24 -5.57
CA PRO A 11 12.08 -6.37 -4.65
C PRO A 11 11.69 -5.98 -3.22
N MET A 12 12.14 -4.80 -2.76
CA MET A 12 11.80 -4.27 -1.44
C MET A 12 10.33 -3.86 -1.36
N CYS A 13 9.77 -3.36 -2.46
CA CYS A 13 8.35 -3.06 -2.59
C CYS A 13 7.48 -4.32 -2.47
N ILE A 14 7.88 -5.42 -3.13
CA ILE A 14 7.16 -6.70 -3.06
C ILE A 14 7.14 -7.22 -1.63
N PHE A 15 8.28 -7.18 -0.93
CA PHE A 15 8.36 -7.57 0.47
C PHE A 15 7.45 -6.72 1.39
N GLY A 16 7.51 -5.40 1.25
CA GLY A 16 6.63 -4.49 1.99
C GLY A 16 5.14 -4.70 1.68
N SER A 17 4.83 -5.06 0.43
CA SER A 17 3.47 -5.31 -0.03
C SER A 17 2.83 -6.55 0.60
N CYS A 18 3.61 -7.60 0.91
CA CYS A 18 3.12 -8.80 1.61
C CYS A 18 2.87 -8.55 3.12
N LEU A 19 3.63 -7.63 3.73
CA LEU A 19 3.49 -7.28 5.15
C LEU A 19 2.19 -6.49 5.43
N LEU A 20 1.76 -5.66 4.49
CA LEU A 20 0.54 -4.84 4.58
C LEU A 20 -0.75 -5.64 4.85
N PRO A 21 -1.14 -6.63 4.03
CA PRO A 21 -2.34 -7.42 4.30
C PRO A 21 -2.18 -8.32 5.52
N THR A 22 -0.97 -8.81 5.79
CA THR A 22 -0.70 -9.65 6.97
C THR A 22 -1.01 -8.86 8.25
N GLY A 23 -0.56 -7.61 8.35
CA GLY A 23 -0.87 -6.73 9.48
C GLY A 23 -2.37 -6.43 9.63
N LEU A 24 -3.07 -6.21 8.51
CA LEU A 24 -4.51 -5.95 8.50
C LEU A 24 -5.35 -7.18 8.85
N ILE A 25 -4.97 -8.37 8.41
CA ILE A 25 -5.64 -9.61 8.80
C ILE A 25 -5.47 -9.84 10.30
N ILE A 26 -4.25 -9.67 10.83
CA ILE A 26 -4.01 -9.76 12.28
C ILE A 26 -4.87 -8.75 13.02
N PHE A 27 -4.90 -7.49 12.57
CA PHE A 27 -5.71 -6.44 13.18
C PHE A 27 -7.22 -6.75 13.12
N ALA A 28 -7.71 -7.29 12.01
CA ALA A 28 -9.11 -7.64 11.80
C ALA A 28 -9.63 -8.63 12.85
N TRP A 29 -8.89 -9.73 13.06
CA TRP A 29 -9.32 -10.80 13.96
C TRP A 29 -9.00 -10.54 15.43
N THR A 30 -8.04 -9.66 15.72
CA THR A 30 -7.63 -9.33 17.09
C THR A 30 -8.36 -8.12 17.68
N SER A 31 -9.09 -7.34 16.87
CA SER A 31 -9.88 -6.19 17.31
C SER A 31 -11.26 -6.62 17.89
N THR A 32 -11.22 -7.48 18.90
CA THR A 32 -12.41 -7.96 19.63
C THR A 32 -12.24 -7.70 21.12
N LEU A 33 -13.33 -7.40 21.83
CA LEU A 33 -13.31 -7.09 23.27
C LEU A 33 -12.71 -8.22 24.15
N SER A 34 -12.70 -9.46 23.64
CA SER A 34 -12.15 -10.64 24.31
C SER A 34 -10.63 -10.80 24.17
N VAL A 35 -9.97 -10.03 23.30
CA VAL A 35 -8.53 -10.18 23.00
C VAL A 35 -7.74 -9.04 23.66
N HIS A 36 -6.58 -9.36 24.24
CA HIS A 36 -5.70 -8.38 24.87
C HIS A 36 -5.28 -7.30 23.86
N TRP A 37 -5.27 -6.02 24.27
CA TRP A 37 -4.97 -4.85 23.42
C TRP A 37 -3.65 -4.94 22.65
N ILE A 38 -2.73 -5.79 23.08
CA ILE A 38 -1.39 -5.93 22.50
C ILE A 38 -1.47 -6.58 21.13
N ALA A 39 -2.43 -7.49 20.93
CA ALA A 39 -2.60 -8.22 19.68
C ALA A 39 -2.98 -7.30 18.50
N PRO A 40 -3.99 -6.41 18.63
CA PRO A 40 -4.25 -5.42 17.58
C PRO A 40 -3.12 -4.40 17.42
N MET A 41 -2.37 -4.07 18.48
CA MET A 41 -1.18 -3.20 18.36
C MET A 41 -0.08 -3.83 17.49
N ILE A 42 0.16 -5.14 17.61
CA ILE A 42 1.12 -5.88 16.77
C ILE A 42 0.67 -5.88 15.30
N GLY A 43 -0.63 -6.07 15.04
CA GLY A 43 -1.19 -5.98 13.69
C GLY A 43 -1.00 -4.59 13.06
N ALA A 44 -1.31 -3.54 13.83
CA ALA A 44 -1.12 -2.15 13.41
C ALA A 44 0.36 -1.81 13.18
N GLY A 45 1.26 -2.27 14.06
CA GLY A 45 2.70 -2.10 13.90
C GLY A 45 3.24 -2.76 12.63
N THR A 46 2.83 -4.01 12.37
CA THR A 46 3.20 -4.74 11.15
C THR A 46 2.72 -4.02 9.88
N TYR A 47 1.47 -3.54 9.89
CA TYR A 47 0.93 -2.72 8.80
C TYR A 47 1.74 -1.44 8.58
N MET A 48 2.09 -0.73 9.66
CA MET A 48 2.88 0.50 9.59
C MET A 48 4.26 0.24 8.97
N CYS A 49 4.96 -0.81 9.41
CA CYS A 49 6.25 -1.21 8.86
C CYS A 49 6.18 -1.50 7.35
N GLY A 50 5.19 -2.30 6.91
CA GLY A 50 4.98 -2.57 5.49
C GLY A 50 4.69 -1.30 4.68
N SER A 51 3.83 -0.42 5.22
CA SER A 51 3.48 0.86 4.58
C SER A 51 4.69 1.78 4.41
N TYR A 52 5.57 1.83 5.40
CA TYR A 52 6.78 2.65 5.35
C TYR A 52 7.75 2.17 4.26
N ILE A 53 7.99 0.85 4.19
CA ILE A 53 8.87 0.26 3.17
C ILE A 53 8.36 0.58 1.77
N VAL A 54 7.06 0.39 1.53
CA VAL A 54 6.44 0.68 0.22
C VAL A 54 6.55 2.17 -0.12
N PHE A 55 6.24 3.07 0.84
CA PHE A 55 6.35 4.52 0.61
C PHE A 55 7.78 4.96 0.27
N GLN A 56 8.77 4.47 1.03
CA GLN A 56 10.17 4.83 0.81
C GLN A 56 10.67 4.34 -0.55
N THR A 57 10.28 3.13 -0.93
CA THR A 57 10.63 2.51 -2.21
C THR A 57 9.99 3.27 -3.37
N LEU A 58 8.71 3.65 -3.24
CA LEU A 58 7.99 4.45 -4.23
C LEU A 58 8.63 5.82 -4.45
N PHE A 59 8.99 6.53 -3.38
CA PHE A 59 9.68 7.82 -3.49
C PHE A 59 11.05 7.68 -4.18
N ASN A 60 11.83 6.65 -3.85
CA ASN A 60 13.10 6.39 -4.55
C ASN A 60 12.88 6.07 -6.04
N TYR A 61 11.87 5.26 -6.37
CA TYR A 61 11.54 4.92 -7.74
C TYR A 61 11.13 6.15 -8.56
N MET A 62 10.18 6.95 -8.04
CA MET A 62 9.74 8.19 -8.68
C MET A 62 10.88 9.21 -8.82
N GLY A 63 11.75 9.28 -7.80
CA GLY A 63 12.98 10.07 -7.75
C GLY A 63 13.92 9.85 -8.92
N MET A 64 14.07 8.59 -9.35
CA MET A 64 14.97 8.23 -10.44
C MET A 64 14.27 8.13 -11.80
N SER A 65 12.97 7.81 -11.86
CA SER A 65 12.25 7.71 -13.13
C SER A 65 11.89 9.05 -13.76
N PHE A 66 11.71 10.13 -12.98
CA PHE A 66 11.25 11.43 -13.49
C PHE A 66 12.04 12.64 -12.96
N PRO A 67 13.37 12.70 -13.13
CA PRO A 67 14.21 13.74 -12.51
C PRO A 67 13.78 15.18 -12.87
N ARG A 68 13.23 15.40 -14.07
CA ARG A 68 12.79 16.71 -14.53
C ARG A 68 11.42 17.16 -13.97
N HIS A 69 10.59 16.24 -13.50
CA HIS A 69 9.23 16.51 -13.01
C HIS A 69 8.96 15.99 -11.59
N LEU A 70 10.00 15.78 -10.78
CA LEU A 70 9.91 15.20 -9.43
C LEU A 70 8.93 15.89 -8.51
N ALA A 71 8.98 17.23 -8.43
CA ALA A 71 8.10 17.99 -7.55
C ALA A 71 6.62 17.79 -7.89
N SER A 72 6.29 17.73 -9.18
CA SER A 72 4.92 17.51 -9.65
C SER A 72 4.46 16.08 -9.36
N VAL A 73 5.33 15.09 -9.58
CA VAL A 73 5.03 13.68 -9.29
C VAL A 73 4.78 13.45 -7.80
N TYR A 74 5.57 14.08 -6.92
CA TYR A 74 5.36 14.00 -5.47
C TYR A 74 4.07 14.70 -5.03
N ALA A 75 3.76 15.86 -5.61
CA ALA A 75 2.50 16.55 -5.38
C ALA A 75 1.29 15.70 -5.84
N ALA A 76 1.36 15.08 -7.03
CA ALA A 76 0.33 14.21 -7.55
C ALA A 76 0.10 12.97 -6.66
N ASN A 77 1.18 12.34 -6.18
CA ASN A 77 1.09 11.23 -5.23
C ASN A 77 0.41 11.64 -3.91
N GLY A 78 0.78 12.82 -3.37
CA GLY A 78 0.14 13.37 -2.17
C GLY A 78 -1.35 13.66 -2.38
N LEU A 79 -1.72 14.21 -3.55
CA LEU A 79 -3.11 14.52 -3.91
C LEU A 79 -3.95 13.25 -4.02
N LEU A 80 -3.47 12.24 -4.77
CA LEU A 80 -4.19 10.97 -4.94
C LEU A 80 -4.41 10.27 -3.60
N ARG A 81 -3.38 10.21 -2.75
CA ARG A 81 -3.49 9.63 -1.40
C ARG A 81 -4.53 10.38 -0.56
N SER A 82 -4.49 11.70 -0.58
CA SER A 82 -5.41 12.54 0.21
C SER A 82 -6.84 12.40 -0.28
N MET A 83 -7.04 12.34 -1.59
CA MET A 83 -8.34 12.12 -2.21
C MET A 83 -8.90 10.75 -1.85
N MET A 84 -8.10 9.67 -1.94
CA MET A 84 -8.50 8.34 -1.50
C MET A 84 -8.89 8.32 -0.02
N GLY A 85 -8.12 8.99 0.85
CA GLY A 85 -8.44 9.13 2.27
C GLY A 85 -9.77 9.86 2.50
N GLY A 86 -10.02 10.94 1.76
CA GLY A 86 -11.29 11.69 1.82
C GLY A 86 -12.48 10.87 1.33
N CYS A 87 -12.35 10.16 0.21
CA CYS A 87 -13.39 9.26 -0.28
C CYS A 87 -13.67 8.13 0.72
N PHE A 88 -12.62 7.54 1.32
CA PHE A 88 -12.77 6.45 2.29
C PHE A 88 -13.50 6.90 3.56
N ALA A 89 -13.28 8.14 4.02
CA ALA A 89 -14.00 8.69 5.16
C ALA A 89 -15.53 8.80 4.91
N LEU A 90 -15.95 9.02 3.66
CA LEU A 90 -17.36 9.18 3.32
C LEU A 90 -18.16 7.88 3.43
N PHE A 91 -17.57 6.74 3.06
CA PHE A 91 -18.25 5.43 3.11
C PHE A 91 -17.77 4.52 4.26
N GLY A 92 -16.66 4.84 4.91
CA GLY A 92 -16.05 4.01 5.96
C GLY A 92 -17.01 3.74 7.12
N THR A 93 -17.71 4.78 7.61
CA THR A 93 -18.68 4.64 8.71
C THR A 93 -19.84 3.71 8.32
N ALA A 94 -20.37 3.85 7.10
CA ALA A 94 -21.42 2.96 6.61
C ALA A 94 -20.90 1.53 6.42
N MET A 95 -19.66 1.36 5.92
CA MET A 95 -19.05 0.05 5.73
C MET A 95 -18.92 -0.71 7.05
N PHE A 96 -18.40 -0.08 8.10
CA PHE A 96 -18.23 -0.72 9.39
C PHE A 96 -19.56 -0.96 10.12
N ASN A 97 -20.52 -0.04 10.02
CA ASN A 97 -21.83 -0.21 10.66
C ASN A 97 -22.64 -1.37 10.05
N ASN A 98 -22.58 -1.57 8.73
CA ASN A 98 -23.32 -2.65 8.06
C ASN A 98 -22.66 -4.03 8.19
N LEU A 99 -21.32 -4.09 8.35
CA LEU A 99 -20.57 -5.36 8.48
C LEU A 99 -20.27 -5.74 9.94
N SER A 100 -20.67 -4.91 10.90
CA SER A 100 -20.48 -5.19 12.32
C SER A 100 -21.26 -6.43 12.73
N THR A 101 -20.55 -7.44 13.25
CA THR A 101 -21.16 -8.64 13.83
C THR A 101 -21.06 -8.53 15.36
N PRO A 102 -22.06 -8.97 16.16
CA PRO A 102 -22.02 -8.86 17.63
C PRO A 102 -20.79 -9.48 18.31
N LYS A 103 -20.10 -10.43 17.64
CA LYS A 103 -18.85 -11.03 18.11
C LYS A 103 -17.59 -10.34 17.55
N TYR A 104 -17.70 -9.63 16.43
CA TYR A 104 -16.59 -9.00 15.71
C TYR A 104 -17.04 -7.66 15.10
N PRO A 105 -16.81 -6.52 15.78
CA PRO A 105 -17.32 -5.24 15.34
C PRO A 105 -16.62 -4.69 14.09
N VAL A 106 -15.35 -5.06 13.86
CA VAL A 106 -14.52 -4.48 12.77
C VAL A 106 -13.87 -5.50 11.83
N ALA A 107 -13.94 -6.80 12.15
CA ALA A 107 -13.17 -7.84 11.44
C ALA A 107 -13.54 -7.94 9.96
N TRP A 108 -14.84 -7.95 9.63
CA TRP A 108 -15.29 -8.12 8.26
C TRP A 108 -14.96 -6.91 7.37
N GLY A 109 -15.12 -5.69 7.90
CA GLY A 109 -14.76 -4.48 7.17
C GLY A 109 -13.26 -4.40 6.89
N THR A 110 -12.43 -4.71 7.88
CA THR A 110 -10.96 -4.74 7.73
C THR A 110 -10.46 -5.91 6.88
N MET A 111 -11.17 -7.02 6.81
CA MET A 111 -10.85 -8.14 5.92
C MET A 111 -11.04 -7.78 4.44
N ILE A 112 -12.10 -7.04 4.10
CA ILE A 112 -12.31 -6.55 2.73
C ILE A 112 -11.15 -5.64 2.30
N LEU A 113 -10.73 -4.73 3.18
CA LEU A 113 -9.54 -3.90 2.97
C LEU A 113 -8.29 -4.74 2.75
N ALA A 114 -8.09 -5.80 3.53
CA ALA A 114 -6.97 -6.72 3.37
C ALA A 114 -7.01 -7.47 2.03
N LEU A 115 -8.19 -7.92 1.59
CA LEU A 115 -8.36 -8.58 0.29
C LEU A 115 -8.07 -7.63 -0.88
N ILE A 116 -8.51 -6.37 -0.79
CA ILE A 116 -8.18 -5.34 -1.78
C ILE A 116 -6.66 -5.12 -1.84
N LEU A 117 -5.98 -5.09 -0.68
CA LEU A 117 -4.53 -4.98 -0.65
C LEU A 117 -3.83 -6.20 -1.27
N ILE A 118 -4.33 -7.41 -1.01
CA ILE A 118 -3.81 -8.63 -1.67
C ILE A 118 -3.96 -8.53 -3.19
N ALA A 119 -5.10 -8.06 -3.68
CA ALA A 119 -5.27 -7.81 -5.11
C ALA A 119 -4.30 -6.74 -5.63
N LEU A 120 -4.04 -5.69 -4.84
CA LEU A 120 -3.08 -4.65 -5.18
C LEU A 120 -1.62 -5.12 -5.16
N ILE A 121 -1.25 -6.22 -4.47
CA ILE A 121 0.09 -6.83 -4.55
C ILE A 121 0.41 -7.29 -5.98
N LEU A 122 -0.60 -7.68 -6.75
CA LEU A 122 -0.40 -8.04 -8.15
C LEU A 122 0.13 -6.86 -8.97
N VAL A 123 -0.16 -5.61 -8.59
CA VAL A 123 0.29 -4.41 -9.31
C VAL A 123 1.82 -4.27 -9.31
N PRO A 124 2.53 -4.21 -8.16
CA PRO A 124 4.00 -4.14 -8.16
C PRO A 124 4.65 -5.39 -8.77
N VAL A 125 4.05 -6.57 -8.64
CA VAL A 125 4.54 -7.80 -9.30
C VAL A 125 4.42 -7.69 -10.83
N MET A 126 3.30 -7.19 -11.32
CA MET A 126 3.10 -6.93 -12.75
C MET A 126 4.05 -5.84 -13.28
N PHE A 127 4.30 -4.80 -12.50
CA PHE A 127 5.30 -3.77 -12.81
C PHE A 127 6.74 -4.30 -12.77
N TYR A 128 7.04 -5.31 -11.96
CA TYR A 128 8.34 -5.98 -11.97
C TYR A 128 8.55 -6.80 -13.24
N LEU A 129 7.54 -7.55 -13.67
CA LEU A 129 7.62 -8.38 -14.87
C LEU A 129 7.57 -7.55 -16.17
N HIS A 130 6.76 -6.48 -16.21
CA HIS A 130 6.55 -5.65 -17.40
C HIS A 130 7.31 -4.31 -17.37
N GLY A 131 8.11 -4.05 -16.33
CA GLY A 131 8.92 -2.84 -16.16
C GLY A 131 9.74 -2.45 -17.38
N PRO A 132 10.44 -3.41 -18.04
CA PRO A 132 11.20 -3.14 -19.26
C PRO A 132 10.32 -2.68 -20.44
N GLN A 133 9.10 -3.22 -20.55
CA GLN A 133 8.16 -2.92 -21.63
C GLN A 133 7.43 -1.57 -21.42
N LEU A 134 7.15 -1.20 -20.16
CA LEU A 134 6.60 0.13 -19.83
C LEU A 134 7.64 1.24 -20.00
N ARG A 135 8.92 0.98 -19.68
CA ARG A 135 10.02 1.92 -19.96
C ARG A 135 10.19 2.16 -21.45
N ALA A 136 10.11 1.10 -22.27
CA ALA A 136 10.23 1.20 -23.73
C ALA A 136 9.09 2.00 -24.40
N LYS A 137 7.93 2.15 -23.74
CA LYS A 137 6.77 2.89 -24.25
C LYS A 137 6.62 4.32 -23.70
N SER A 138 7.39 4.71 -22.68
CA SER A 138 7.25 6.04 -22.07
C SER A 138 8.12 7.09 -22.76
N LYS A 139 7.47 8.10 -23.35
CA LYS A 139 8.12 9.26 -24.00
C LYS A 139 8.82 10.22 -23.01
N TYR A 140 8.70 9.96 -21.70
CA TYR A 140 9.20 10.82 -20.61
C TYR A 140 10.11 10.09 -19.60
N ALA A 141 10.37 8.80 -19.80
CA ALA A 141 11.35 8.07 -18.99
C ALA A 141 12.71 8.17 -19.70
N ASP A 142 13.64 8.92 -19.11
CA ASP A 142 15.02 8.94 -19.61
C ASP A 142 15.61 7.51 -19.51
N ALA A 143 16.28 7.11 -20.59
CA ALA A 143 16.90 5.79 -20.78
C ALA A 143 17.99 5.48 -19.74
#